data_AF-A0A5N4BWZ1-F1
#
_entry.id   AF-A0A5N4BWZ1-F1
#
_cell.length_a   1.000
_cell.length_b   1.000
_cell.length_c   1.000
_cell.angle_alpha   90.00
_cell.angle_beta   90.00
_cell.angle_gamma   90.00
#
_symmetry.space_group_name_H-M   'P 1'
#
loop_
_entity.id
_entity.type
_entity.pdbx_description
1 polymer ?
#
loop_
_entity_poly.entity_id
_entity_poly.type
_entity_poly.pdbx_seq_one_letter_code
_entity_poly.pdbx_strand_id
1 'polypeptide(L)'
;MPPDVIRDILEGVLRLMGIFDTSWVSMKSFLAKRGVRDDIATFDARNIPKEIRESVEELLFKNKGSFDPKNAKRASTAAAPLAAWVKANVQYSHVLERIQPLETEQAGLELNLRKTEDRKRKLEELLNSVGQKVSDLKEKFQSRTSEAAKLEAEVSKAQETIKAAEVLINQLDREHKRWNAQVAEITEELATLPKRAQLAAAFITYLSAAPEDLRKSCLEEWTKSAGLAEFNLRRFLCTESEQLIWKSEGLPSDDLSIENALVILQSRVCPFLIDPSSQATEWLKTHLKDSRLEVINQQDNNFITALELAVRFGKTLIIQEMDGVEPVLYPLLRRDLVAQGPRYVVQIGDKIIDYNEEFRLFLSTRNPNPFIPPDAASIVTEINFTTTRSGLRGQVYTDDHN
;
A
#
# COMPACT_ATOMS: atom_id res chain seq x y z
N MET A 1 47.94 -120.83 -3.47
CA MET A 1 46.95 -120.01 -4.21
C MET A 1 46.04 -119.33 -3.20
N PRO A 2 45.66 -118.05 -3.41
CA PRO A 2 44.66 -117.41 -2.56
C PRO A 2 43.25 -117.99 -2.82
N PRO A 3 42.34 -117.98 -1.83
CA PRO A 3 40.93 -118.28 -2.04
C PRO A 3 40.32 -117.31 -3.07
N ASP A 4 39.51 -117.82 -3.99
CA ASP A 4 38.93 -117.03 -5.09
C ASP A 4 38.15 -115.80 -4.60
N VAL A 5 37.44 -115.93 -3.47
CA VAL A 5 36.70 -114.83 -2.82
C VAL A 5 37.59 -113.65 -2.44
N ILE A 6 38.82 -113.91 -1.95
CA ILE A 6 39.76 -112.84 -1.55
C ILE A 6 40.35 -112.16 -2.77
N ARG A 7 40.64 -112.94 -3.82
CA ARG A 7 41.13 -112.42 -5.10
C ARG A 7 40.10 -111.49 -5.74
N ASP A 8 38.83 -111.89 -5.79
CA ASP A 8 37.76 -111.08 -6.36
C ASP A 8 37.58 -109.73 -5.63
N ILE A 9 37.60 -109.74 -4.29
CA ILE A 9 37.45 -108.52 -3.48
C ILE A 9 38.63 -107.57 -3.70
N LEU A 10 39.86 -108.10 -3.71
CA LEU A 10 41.06 -107.29 -3.96
C LEU A 10 41.10 -106.77 -5.39
N GLU A 11 40.57 -107.52 -6.35
CA GLU A 11 40.42 -107.06 -7.74
C GLU A 11 39.48 -105.85 -7.82
N GLY A 12 38.35 -105.87 -7.10
CA GLY A 12 37.44 -104.73 -7.00
C GLY A 12 38.08 -103.49 -6.35
N VAL A 13 38.87 -103.68 -5.29
CA VAL A 13 39.59 -102.58 -4.62
C VAL A 13 40.67 -101.98 -5.53
N LEU A 14 41.48 -102.83 -6.19
CA LEU A 14 42.53 -102.37 -7.11
C LEU A 14 41.97 -101.58 -8.29
N ARG A 15 40.87 -102.07 -8.89
CA ARG A 15 40.22 -101.39 -10.01
C ARG A 15 39.68 -100.02 -9.59
N LEU A 16 39.01 -99.91 -8.43
CA LEU A 16 38.57 -98.61 -7.90
C LEU A 16 39.73 -97.65 -7.64
N MET A 17 40.89 -98.17 -7.26
CA MET A 17 42.12 -97.39 -7.04
C MET A 17 42.92 -97.12 -8.33
N GLY A 18 42.38 -97.46 -9.51
CA GLY A 18 43.01 -97.20 -10.82
C GLY A 18 44.12 -98.17 -11.22
N ILE A 19 44.27 -99.30 -10.52
CA ILE A 19 45.25 -100.35 -10.84
C ILE A 19 44.53 -101.49 -11.59
N PHE A 20 44.77 -101.58 -12.89
CA PHE A 20 44.13 -102.57 -13.77
C PHE A 20 44.86 -103.92 -13.85
N ASP A 21 46.07 -104.01 -13.29
CA ASP A 21 46.80 -105.29 -13.19
C ASP A 21 46.20 -106.14 -12.06
N THR A 22 45.42 -107.15 -12.46
CA THR A 22 44.71 -108.08 -11.57
C THR A 22 45.51 -109.34 -11.25
N SER A 23 46.80 -109.36 -11.59
CA SER A 23 47.69 -110.47 -11.23
C SER A 23 47.87 -110.55 -9.71
N TRP A 24 48.03 -111.76 -9.19
CA TRP A 24 48.29 -111.97 -7.75
C TRP A 24 49.56 -111.26 -7.26
N VAL A 25 50.54 -111.08 -8.16
CA VAL A 25 51.77 -110.34 -7.89
C VAL A 25 51.47 -108.86 -7.65
N SER A 26 50.62 -108.26 -8.49
CA SER A 26 50.14 -106.88 -8.33
C SER A 26 49.32 -106.68 -7.05
N MET A 27 48.39 -107.58 -6.74
CA MET A 27 47.62 -107.55 -5.47
C MET A 27 48.52 -107.61 -4.24
N LYS A 28 49.54 -108.46 -4.27
CA LYS A 28 50.49 -108.59 -3.15
C LYS A 28 51.40 -107.37 -3.03
N SER A 29 51.83 -106.80 -4.15
CA SER A 29 52.60 -105.55 -4.19
C SER A 29 51.79 -104.37 -3.64
N PHE A 30 50.52 -104.25 -4.06
CA PHE A 30 49.61 -103.22 -3.56
C PHE A 30 49.41 -103.34 -2.06
N LEU A 31 49.10 -104.52 -1.52
CA LEU A 31 48.95 -104.71 -0.07
C LEU A 31 50.26 -104.52 0.72
N ALA A 32 51.42 -104.72 0.08
CA ALA A 32 52.74 -104.54 0.71
C ALA A 32 53.22 -103.07 0.71
N LYS A 33 52.58 -102.18 -0.05
CA LYS A 33 52.90 -100.75 -0.07
C LYS A 33 52.61 -100.12 1.30
N ARG A 34 53.57 -99.38 1.87
CA ARG A 34 53.34 -98.62 3.11
C ARG A 34 52.32 -97.51 2.83
N GLY A 35 51.27 -97.41 3.65
CA GLY A 35 50.25 -96.35 3.55
C GLY A 35 48.93 -96.74 2.84
N VAL A 36 48.79 -97.97 2.36
CA VAL A 36 47.58 -98.43 1.63
C VAL A 36 46.29 -98.27 2.44
N ARG A 37 46.37 -98.37 3.77
CA ARG A 37 45.23 -98.15 4.66
C ARG A 37 44.73 -96.71 4.59
N ASP A 38 45.64 -95.74 4.56
CA ASP A 38 45.29 -94.33 4.51
C ASP A 38 44.79 -93.98 3.11
N ASP A 39 45.43 -94.51 2.06
CA ASP A 39 44.98 -94.39 0.67
C ASP A 39 43.51 -94.85 0.51
N ILE A 40 43.12 -95.98 1.13
CA ILE A 40 41.74 -96.50 1.11
C ILE A 40 40.78 -95.62 1.93
N ALA A 41 41.24 -95.02 3.02
CA ALA A 41 40.41 -94.22 3.93
C ALA A 41 40.14 -92.80 3.41
N THR A 42 41.12 -92.17 2.74
CA THR A 42 40.99 -90.84 2.13
C THR A 42 40.53 -90.88 0.67
N PHE A 43 40.11 -92.05 0.18
CA PHE A 43 39.65 -92.18 -1.19
C PHE A 43 38.40 -91.32 -1.43
N ASP A 44 38.52 -90.39 -2.38
CA ASP A 44 37.42 -89.54 -2.77
C ASP A 44 36.59 -90.20 -3.87
N ALA A 45 35.41 -90.64 -3.47
CA ALA A 45 34.44 -91.27 -4.36
C ALA A 45 33.90 -90.33 -5.46
N ARG A 46 34.18 -89.01 -5.39
CA ARG A 46 33.89 -88.04 -6.47
C ARG A 46 34.81 -88.20 -7.69
N ASN A 47 36.00 -88.75 -7.49
CA ASN A 47 37.01 -88.89 -8.55
C ASN A 47 36.93 -90.25 -9.27
N ILE A 48 35.90 -91.07 -9.04
CA ILE A 48 35.72 -92.35 -9.73
C ILE A 48 35.22 -92.07 -11.16
N PRO A 49 36.01 -92.37 -12.21
CA PRO A 49 35.56 -92.25 -13.59
C PRO A 49 34.47 -93.28 -13.88
N LYS A 50 33.53 -92.93 -14.77
CA LYS A 50 32.44 -93.81 -15.19
C LYS A 50 32.93 -95.18 -15.69
N GLU A 51 34.04 -95.19 -16.42
CA GLU A 51 34.70 -96.39 -16.96
C GLU A 51 35.16 -97.36 -15.85
N ILE A 52 35.75 -96.83 -14.79
CA ILE A 52 36.22 -97.63 -13.64
C ILE A 52 35.00 -98.15 -12.86
N ARG A 53 33.96 -97.34 -12.70
CA ARG A 53 32.71 -97.73 -12.04
C ARG A 53 32.03 -98.89 -12.77
N GLU A 54 31.85 -98.77 -14.09
CA GLU A 54 31.24 -99.82 -14.91
C GLU A 54 32.06 -101.12 -14.89
N SER A 55 33.39 -101.01 -14.94
CA SER A 55 34.31 -102.14 -14.84
C SER A 55 34.21 -102.89 -13.50
N VAL A 56 34.08 -102.14 -12.40
CA VAL A 56 33.92 -102.69 -11.05
C VAL A 56 32.50 -103.24 -10.84
N GLU A 57 31.48 -102.63 -11.44
CA GLU A 57 30.11 -103.16 -11.44
C GLU A 57 29.98 -104.47 -12.18
N GLU A 58 30.63 -104.59 -13.35
CA GLU A 58 30.66 -105.84 -14.10
C GLU A 58 31.33 -106.95 -13.28
N LEU A 59 32.37 -106.59 -12.52
CA LEU A 59 33.06 -107.49 -11.61
C LEU A 59 32.18 -107.87 -10.39
N LEU A 60 31.49 -106.90 -9.79
CA LEU A 60 30.51 -107.12 -8.72
C LEU A 60 29.34 -108.00 -9.20
N PHE A 61 28.97 -107.90 -10.49
CA PHE A 61 27.89 -108.68 -11.09
C PHE A 61 28.31 -110.12 -11.43
N LYS A 62 29.53 -110.31 -11.97
CA LYS A 62 30.09 -111.64 -12.28
C LYS A 62 30.36 -112.44 -11.00
N ASN A 63 30.87 -111.78 -9.97
CA ASN A 63 31.31 -112.42 -8.72
C ASN A 63 30.39 -112.09 -7.53
N LYS A 64 29.06 -111.98 -7.75
CA LYS A 64 28.07 -111.61 -6.71
C LYS A 64 28.20 -112.41 -5.41
N GLY A 65 28.53 -113.69 -5.51
CA GLY A 65 28.71 -114.58 -4.35
C GLY A 65 29.94 -114.22 -3.48
N SER A 66 30.99 -113.67 -4.08
CA SER A 66 32.25 -113.29 -3.41
C SER A 66 32.13 -111.97 -2.64
N PHE A 67 31.23 -111.07 -3.08
CA PHE A 67 31.00 -109.75 -2.44
C PHE A 67 29.83 -109.72 -1.44
N ASP A 68 29.20 -110.87 -1.17
CA ASP A 68 28.20 -110.99 -0.10
C ASP A 68 28.89 -110.92 1.28
N PRO A 69 28.46 -110.02 2.20
CA PRO A 69 29.10 -109.86 3.51
C PRO A 69 29.30 -111.15 4.31
N LYS A 70 28.40 -112.13 4.18
CA LYS A 70 28.50 -113.43 4.87
C LYS A 70 29.61 -114.31 4.29
N ASN A 71 29.73 -114.36 2.97
CA ASN A 71 30.74 -115.16 2.27
C ASN A 71 32.14 -114.51 2.36
N ALA A 72 32.22 -113.18 2.20
CA ALA A 72 33.46 -112.43 2.37
C ALA A 72 34.04 -112.59 3.79
N LYS A 73 33.18 -112.51 4.83
CA LYS A 73 33.59 -112.72 6.23
C LYS A 73 34.02 -114.15 6.53
N ARG A 74 33.41 -115.15 5.87
CA ARG A 74 33.80 -116.57 5.98
C ARG A 74 35.17 -116.84 5.34
N ALA A 75 35.51 -116.10 4.28
CA ALA A 75 36.81 -116.21 3.61
C ALA A 75 37.93 -115.44 4.35
N SER A 76 37.64 -114.23 4.85
CA SER A 76 38.58 -113.45 5.67
C SER A 76 37.87 -112.34 6.45
N THR A 77 38.16 -112.22 7.75
CA THR A 77 37.66 -111.13 8.60
C THR A 77 38.17 -109.75 8.14
N ALA A 78 39.34 -109.68 7.50
CA ALA A 78 39.91 -108.45 6.96
C ALA A 78 39.36 -108.07 5.57
N ALA A 79 38.86 -109.03 4.78
CA ALA A 79 38.33 -108.78 3.44
C ALA A 79 36.87 -108.28 3.44
N ALA A 80 36.08 -108.63 4.45
CA ALA A 80 34.68 -108.21 4.58
C ALA A 80 34.44 -106.68 4.54
N PRO A 81 35.18 -105.82 5.29
CA PRO A 81 35.00 -104.37 5.21
C PRO A 81 35.42 -103.79 3.85
N LEU A 82 36.40 -104.41 3.17
CA LEU A 82 36.81 -104.00 1.83
C LEU A 82 35.73 -104.29 0.79
N ALA A 83 35.03 -105.42 0.88
CA ALA A 83 33.89 -105.73 0.02
C ALA A 83 32.74 -104.70 0.20
N ALA A 84 32.47 -104.29 1.44
CA ALA A 84 31.49 -103.24 1.74
C ALA A 84 31.94 -101.86 1.23
N TRP A 85 33.23 -101.54 1.36
CA TRP A 85 33.84 -100.30 0.84
C TRP A 85 33.72 -100.21 -0.67
N VAL A 86 34.04 -101.27 -1.42
CA VAL A 86 33.88 -101.29 -2.90
C VAL A 86 32.43 -101.01 -3.29
N LYS A 87 31.47 -101.68 -2.64
CA LYS A 87 30.04 -101.52 -2.91
C LYS A 87 29.53 -100.11 -2.56
N ALA A 88 29.95 -99.55 -1.43
CA ALA A 88 29.53 -98.23 -0.97
C ALA A 88 30.07 -97.10 -1.86
N ASN A 89 31.33 -97.20 -2.32
CA ASN A 89 31.93 -96.21 -3.22
C ASN A 89 31.25 -96.19 -4.59
N VAL A 90 30.91 -97.35 -5.15
CA VAL A 90 30.15 -97.45 -6.40
C VAL A 90 28.75 -96.85 -6.25
N GLN A 91 28.04 -97.14 -5.15
CA GLN A 91 26.71 -96.57 -4.89
C GLN A 91 26.75 -95.06 -4.66
N TYR A 92 27.74 -94.56 -3.93
CA TYR A 92 27.88 -93.13 -3.65
C TYR A 92 28.25 -92.34 -4.91
N SER A 93 29.06 -92.90 -5.81
CA SER A 93 29.36 -92.31 -7.12
C SER A 93 28.12 -92.12 -7.99
N HIS A 94 27.17 -93.06 -8.00
CA HIS A 94 25.88 -92.90 -8.70
C HIS A 94 25.03 -91.76 -8.13
N VAL A 95 25.01 -91.63 -6.81
CA VAL A 95 24.26 -90.56 -6.14
C VAL A 95 24.90 -89.19 -6.44
N LEU A 96 26.23 -89.12 -6.47
CA LEU A 96 26.97 -87.91 -6.85
C LEU A 96 26.70 -87.51 -8.30
N GLU A 97 26.73 -88.43 -9.26
CA GLU A 97 26.41 -88.14 -10.67
C GLU A 97 25.01 -87.52 -10.81
N ARG A 98 24.06 -87.92 -9.96
CA ARG A 98 22.69 -87.38 -9.96
C ARG A 98 22.58 -86.03 -9.25
N ILE A 99 23.41 -85.75 -8.24
CA ILE A 99 23.35 -84.53 -7.41
C ILE A 99 24.23 -83.41 -7.99
N GLN A 100 25.34 -83.75 -8.65
CA GLN A 100 26.28 -82.81 -9.25
C GLN A 100 25.62 -81.76 -10.17
N PRO A 101 24.70 -82.11 -11.10
CA PRO A 101 24.02 -81.09 -11.91
C PRO A 101 23.18 -80.13 -11.06
N LEU A 102 22.51 -80.63 -10.02
CA LEU A 102 21.68 -79.82 -9.11
C LEU A 102 22.53 -78.88 -8.24
N GLU A 103 23.68 -79.35 -7.74
CA GLU A 103 24.62 -78.50 -6.99
C GLU A 103 25.22 -77.41 -7.90
N THR A 104 25.56 -77.74 -9.15
CA THR A 104 26.05 -76.73 -10.10
C THR A 104 24.98 -75.72 -10.50
N GLU A 105 23.73 -76.17 -10.67
CA GLU A 105 22.60 -75.31 -10.97
C GLU A 105 22.27 -74.39 -9.79
N GLN A 106 22.25 -74.92 -8.57
CA GLN A 106 22.06 -74.15 -7.34
C GLN A 106 23.15 -73.08 -7.19
N ALA A 107 24.42 -73.44 -7.35
CA ALA A 107 25.52 -72.49 -7.27
C ALA A 107 25.42 -71.39 -8.35
N GLY A 108 24.99 -71.76 -9.56
CA GLY A 108 24.73 -70.81 -10.65
C GLY A 108 23.59 -69.84 -10.34
N LEU A 109 22.48 -70.35 -9.79
CA LEU A 109 21.32 -69.56 -9.39
C LEU A 109 21.64 -68.62 -8.22
N GLU A 110 22.35 -69.09 -7.19
CA GLU A 110 22.78 -68.25 -6.06
C GLU A 110 23.71 -67.12 -6.51
N LEU A 111 24.62 -67.39 -7.44
CA LEU A 111 25.53 -66.37 -7.98
C LEU A 111 24.76 -65.33 -8.82
N ASN A 112 23.76 -65.77 -9.61
CA ASN A 112 22.90 -64.88 -10.36
C ASN A 112 21.97 -64.04 -9.47
N LEU A 113 21.46 -64.63 -8.38
CA LEU A 113 20.65 -63.93 -7.38
C LEU A 113 21.47 -62.80 -6.74
N ARG A 114 22.67 -63.10 -6.24
CA ARG A 114 23.58 -62.09 -5.66
C ARG A 114 23.90 -60.96 -6.65
N LYS A 115 24.22 -61.29 -7.90
CA LYS A 115 24.46 -60.28 -8.95
C LYS A 115 23.24 -59.38 -9.20
N THR A 116 22.04 -59.94 -9.12
CA THR A 116 20.79 -59.21 -9.36
C THR A 116 20.43 -58.33 -8.17
N GLU A 117 20.61 -58.82 -6.94
CA GLU A 117 20.43 -58.06 -5.70
C GLU A 117 21.39 -56.88 -5.62
N ASP A 118 22.66 -57.06 -5.98
CA ASP A 118 23.63 -55.96 -6.03
C ASP A 118 23.26 -54.89 -7.07
N ARG A 119 22.74 -55.31 -8.23
CA ARG A 119 22.24 -54.38 -9.26
C ARG A 119 21.02 -53.61 -8.76
N LYS A 120 20.09 -54.31 -8.09
CA LYS A 120 18.89 -53.70 -7.48
C LYS A 120 19.29 -52.66 -6.44
N ARG A 121 20.20 -52.99 -5.52
CA ARG A 121 20.69 -52.06 -4.49
C ARG A 121 21.29 -50.79 -5.10
N LYS A 122 22.13 -50.92 -6.13
CA LYS A 122 22.71 -49.76 -6.84
C LYS A 122 21.65 -48.88 -7.48
N LEU A 123 20.63 -49.47 -8.10
CA LEU A 123 19.53 -48.72 -8.71
C LEU A 123 18.66 -48.01 -7.65
N GLU A 124 18.41 -48.64 -6.51
CA GLU A 124 17.69 -48.04 -5.38
C GLU A 124 18.46 -46.86 -4.77
N GLU A 125 19.78 -46.97 -4.60
CA GLU A 125 20.65 -45.87 -4.16
C GLU A 125 20.62 -44.69 -5.13
N LEU A 126 20.73 -44.96 -6.43
CA LEU A 126 20.62 -43.94 -7.49
C LEU A 126 19.25 -43.26 -7.48
N LEU A 127 18.17 -44.03 -7.35
CA LEU A 127 16.81 -43.52 -7.30
C LEU A 127 16.60 -42.61 -6.08
N ASN A 128 17.10 -43.01 -4.91
CA ASN A 128 17.05 -42.19 -3.70
C ASN A 128 17.85 -40.88 -3.83
N SER A 129 19.05 -40.95 -4.42
CA SER A 129 19.88 -39.75 -4.69
C SER A 129 19.17 -38.79 -5.65
N VAL A 130 18.55 -39.30 -6.72
CA VAL A 130 17.77 -38.47 -7.64
C VAL A 130 16.53 -37.91 -6.95
N GLY A 131 15.84 -38.71 -6.14
CA GLY A 131 14.69 -38.28 -5.33
C GLY A 131 15.02 -37.10 -4.42
N GLN A 132 16.16 -37.16 -3.71
CA GLN A 132 16.66 -36.06 -2.88
C GLN A 132 16.93 -34.80 -3.72
N LYS A 133 17.67 -34.92 -4.84
CA LYS A 133 17.95 -33.78 -5.72
C LYS A 133 16.69 -33.13 -6.28
N VAL A 134 15.70 -33.94 -6.67
CA VAL A 134 14.41 -33.45 -7.15
C VAL A 134 13.67 -32.73 -6.03
N SER A 135 13.72 -33.25 -4.80
CA SER A 135 13.09 -32.58 -3.66
C SER A 135 13.73 -31.22 -3.38
N ASP A 136 15.06 -31.13 -3.35
CA ASP A 136 15.79 -29.87 -3.16
C ASP A 136 15.47 -28.85 -4.26
N LEU A 137 15.44 -29.30 -5.52
CA LEU A 137 15.10 -28.43 -6.65
C LEU A 137 13.65 -27.95 -6.58
N LYS A 138 12.72 -28.81 -6.13
CA LYS A 138 11.31 -28.45 -5.96
C LYS A 138 11.15 -27.40 -4.87
N GLU A 139 11.83 -27.53 -3.73
CA GLU A 139 11.81 -26.52 -2.67
C GLU A 139 12.39 -25.18 -3.14
N LYS A 140 13.54 -25.21 -3.83
CA LYS A 140 14.16 -24.00 -4.41
C LYS A 140 13.24 -23.32 -5.43
N PHE A 141 12.62 -24.10 -6.32
CA PHE A 141 11.69 -23.58 -7.31
C PHE A 141 10.48 -22.92 -6.64
N GLN A 142 9.92 -23.55 -5.62
CA GLN A 142 8.76 -23.04 -4.89
C GLN A 142 9.09 -21.73 -4.14
N SER A 143 10.26 -21.68 -3.50
CA SER A 143 10.76 -20.47 -2.84
C SER A 143 10.97 -19.31 -3.83
N ARG A 144 11.65 -19.57 -4.95
CA ARG A 144 11.91 -18.55 -5.99
C ARG A 144 10.63 -18.06 -6.66
N THR A 145 9.66 -18.95 -6.88
CA THR A 145 8.35 -18.58 -7.45
C THR A 145 7.58 -17.67 -6.51
N SER A 146 7.61 -17.95 -5.20
CA SER A 146 6.99 -17.08 -4.20
C SER A 146 7.67 -15.72 -4.11
N GLU A 147 9.00 -15.67 -4.18
CA GLU A 147 9.78 -14.43 -4.18
C GLU A 147 9.48 -13.58 -5.43
N ALA A 148 9.43 -14.20 -6.62
CA ALA A 148 9.07 -13.53 -7.86
C ALA A 148 7.66 -12.92 -7.81
N ALA A 149 6.66 -13.67 -7.32
CA ALA A 149 5.29 -13.16 -7.20
C ALA A 149 5.18 -11.98 -6.21
N LYS A 150 5.95 -12.00 -5.12
CA LYS A 150 6.01 -10.86 -4.17
C LYS A 150 6.61 -9.62 -4.82
N LEU A 151 7.74 -9.78 -5.52
CA LEU A 151 8.38 -8.68 -6.24
C LEU A 151 7.47 -8.10 -7.32
N GLU A 152 6.75 -8.95 -8.05
CA GLU A 152 5.80 -8.50 -9.08
C GLU A 152 4.65 -7.69 -8.47
N ALA A 153 4.13 -8.09 -7.31
CA ALA A 153 3.11 -7.32 -6.58
C ALA A 153 3.65 -5.97 -6.08
N GLU A 154 4.88 -5.93 -5.57
CA GLU A 154 5.53 -4.68 -5.13
C GLU A 154 5.78 -3.73 -6.31
N VAL A 155 6.23 -4.25 -7.46
CA VAL A 155 6.43 -3.47 -8.69
C VAL A 155 5.09 -2.91 -9.18
N SER A 156 4.02 -3.72 -9.20
CA SER A 156 2.69 -3.24 -9.59
C SER A 156 2.23 -2.10 -8.69
N LYS A 157 2.39 -2.23 -7.37
CA LYS A 157 2.05 -1.18 -6.41
C LYS A 157 2.89 0.08 -6.62
N ALA A 158 4.19 -0.06 -6.85
CA ALA A 158 5.06 1.07 -7.16
C ALA A 158 4.63 1.76 -8.46
N GLN A 159 4.27 1.01 -9.50
CA GLN A 159 3.79 1.55 -10.77
C GLN A 159 2.49 2.34 -10.60
N GLU A 160 1.56 1.86 -9.77
CA GLU A 160 0.33 2.59 -9.42
C GLU A 160 0.65 3.91 -8.71
N THR A 161 1.58 3.89 -7.74
CA THR A 161 2.00 5.12 -7.05
C THR A 161 2.66 6.12 -7.99
N ILE A 162 3.48 5.66 -8.94
CA ILE A 162 4.11 6.53 -9.95
C ILE A 162 3.05 7.15 -10.85
N LYS A 163 2.08 6.37 -11.35
CA LYS A 163 0.97 6.89 -12.16
C LYS A 163 0.16 7.96 -11.42
N ALA A 164 -0.11 7.74 -10.13
CA ALA A 164 -0.81 8.72 -9.29
C ALA A 164 0.03 10.00 -9.13
N ALA A 165 1.33 9.87 -8.90
CA ALA A 165 2.25 11.01 -8.80
C ALA A 165 2.35 11.79 -10.12
N GLU A 166 2.39 11.12 -11.27
CA GLU A 166 2.41 11.77 -12.59
C GLU A 166 1.16 12.62 -12.84
N VAL A 167 -0.02 12.11 -12.48
CA VAL A 167 -1.28 12.88 -12.58
C VAL A 167 -1.21 14.12 -11.70
N LEU A 168 -0.73 14.00 -10.47
CA LEU A 168 -0.58 15.13 -9.55
C LEU A 168 0.44 16.15 -10.06
N ILE A 169 1.59 15.71 -10.58
CA ILE A 169 2.62 16.60 -11.15
C ILE A 169 2.05 17.37 -12.34
N ASN A 170 1.27 16.71 -13.21
CA ASN A 170 0.64 17.37 -14.35
C ASN A 170 -0.41 18.42 -13.94
N GLN A 171 -1.18 18.16 -12.88
CA GLN A 171 -2.10 19.14 -12.31
C GLN A 171 -1.33 20.30 -11.67
N LEU A 172 -0.26 19.99 -10.92
CA LEU A 172 0.60 20.95 -10.26
C LEU A 172 1.37 21.85 -11.23
N ASP A 173 1.76 21.39 -12.42
CA ASP A 173 2.45 22.24 -13.40
C ASP A 173 1.57 23.43 -13.84
N ARG A 174 0.27 23.19 -14.04
CA ARG A 174 -0.69 24.25 -14.37
C ARG A 174 -0.88 25.21 -13.20
N GLU A 175 -1.08 24.66 -12.00
CA GLU A 175 -1.27 25.47 -10.79
C GLU A 175 -0.01 26.27 -10.44
N HIS A 176 1.18 25.70 -10.60
CA HIS A 176 2.45 26.36 -10.37
C HIS A 176 2.64 27.58 -11.29
N LYS A 177 2.29 27.46 -12.58
CA LYS A 177 2.30 28.61 -13.50
C LYS A 177 1.33 29.69 -13.06
N ARG A 178 0.11 29.30 -12.65
CA ARG A 178 -0.91 30.23 -12.15
C ARG A 178 -0.45 30.95 -10.88
N TRP A 179 0.05 30.21 -9.88
CA TRP A 179 0.54 30.79 -8.64
C TRP A 179 1.72 31.72 -8.85
N ASN A 180 2.66 31.38 -9.75
CA ASN A 180 3.76 32.28 -10.08
C ASN A 180 3.27 33.57 -10.74
N ALA A 181 2.29 33.50 -11.64
CA ALA A 181 1.67 34.70 -12.21
C ALA A 181 0.99 35.56 -11.14
N GLN A 182 0.24 34.93 -10.22
CA GLN A 182 -0.43 35.62 -9.11
C GLN A 182 0.57 36.30 -8.16
N VAL A 183 1.68 35.65 -7.84
CA VAL A 183 2.72 36.25 -6.99
C VAL A 183 3.37 37.44 -7.69
N ALA A 184 3.63 37.35 -8.99
CA ALA A 184 4.16 38.47 -9.77
C ALA A 184 3.18 39.65 -9.79
N GLU A 185 1.89 39.38 -10.04
CA GLU A 185 0.82 40.39 -10.02
C GLU A 185 0.73 41.07 -8.65
N ILE A 186 0.65 40.30 -7.55
CA ILE A 186 0.60 40.85 -6.19
C ILE A 186 1.84 41.70 -5.89
N THR A 187 3.01 41.31 -6.36
CA THR A 187 4.26 42.07 -6.15
C THR A 187 4.22 43.42 -6.87
N GLU A 188 3.72 43.46 -8.10
CA GLU A 188 3.53 44.69 -8.87
C GLU A 188 2.44 45.58 -8.25
N GLU A 189 1.32 44.99 -7.84
CA GLU A 189 0.24 45.71 -7.16
C GLU A 189 0.69 46.29 -5.82
N LEU A 190 1.47 45.54 -5.04
CA LEU A 190 2.01 46.00 -3.76
C LEU A 190 2.93 47.22 -3.94
N ALA A 191 3.70 47.28 -5.03
CA ALA A 191 4.53 48.44 -5.34
C ALA A 191 3.70 49.69 -5.65
N THR A 192 2.51 49.52 -6.23
CA THR A 192 1.57 50.64 -6.53
C THR A 192 0.54 50.90 -5.43
N LEU A 193 0.48 50.05 -4.41
CA LEU A 193 -0.47 50.11 -3.30
C LEU A 193 -0.51 51.47 -2.59
N PRO A 194 0.61 52.15 -2.27
CA PRO A 194 0.55 53.44 -1.58
C PRO A 194 -0.24 54.49 -2.37
N LYS A 195 -0.08 54.51 -3.70
CA LYS A 195 -0.80 55.44 -4.59
C LYS A 195 -2.28 55.07 -4.69
N ARG A 196 -2.58 53.78 -4.87
CA ARG A 196 -3.97 53.28 -4.93
C ARG A 196 -4.71 53.54 -3.62
N ALA A 197 -4.07 53.31 -2.49
CA ALA A 197 -4.60 53.60 -1.15
C ALA A 197 -4.82 55.10 -0.94
N GLN A 198 -3.91 55.95 -1.42
CA GLN A 198 -4.08 57.41 -1.37
C GLN A 198 -5.33 57.86 -2.15
N LEU A 199 -5.53 57.36 -3.38
CA LEU A 199 -6.71 57.67 -4.18
C LEU A 199 -8.00 57.16 -3.52
N ALA A 200 -7.98 55.94 -2.97
CA ALA A 200 -9.12 55.38 -2.25
C ALA A 200 -9.48 56.20 -1.00
N ALA A 201 -8.49 56.57 -0.19
CA ALA A 201 -8.70 57.40 0.99
C ALA A 201 -9.21 58.81 0.64
N ALA A 202 -8.66 59.43 -0.41
CA ALA A 202 -9.11 60.72 -0.90
C ALA A 202 -10.57 60.67 -1.38
N PHE A 203 -10.95 59.61 -2.08
CA PHE A 203 -12.32 59.42 -2.53
C PHE A 203 -13.31 59.32 -1.35
N ILE A 204 -13.03 58.45 -0.37
CA ILE A 204 -13.91 58.24 0.78
C ILE A 204 -14.05 59.53 1.61
N THR A 205 -12.98 60.33 1.71
CA THR A 205 -12.96 61.53 2.55
C THR A 205 -13.61 62.74 1.89
N TYR A 206 -13.42 62.95 0.58
CA TYR A 206 -13.81 64.20 -0.09
C TYR A 206 -14.95 64.05 -1.10
N LEU A 207 -15.14 62.87 -1.68
CA LEU A 207 -16.09 62.65 -2.79
C LEU A 207 -17.39 61.98 -2.35
N SER A 208 -17.53 61.64 -1.07
CA SER A 208 -18.72 60.96 -0.54
C SER A 208 -20.03 61.72 -0.81
N ALA A 209 -20.01 63.05 -0.76
CA ALA A 209 -21.18 63.90 -1.02
C ALA A 209 -21.35 64.28 -2.51
N ALA A 210 -20.29 64.14 -3.32
CA ALA A 210 -20.28 64.60 -4.70
C ALA A 210 -21.10 63.69 -5.62
N PRO A 211 -21.73 64.21 -6.69
CA PRO A 211 -22.39 63.42 -7.72
C PRO A 211 -21.38 62.67 -8.60
N GLU A 212 -21.87 61.61 -9.25
CA GLU A 212 -21.11 60.70 -10.13
C GLU A 212 -20.19 61.42 -11.14
N ASP A 213 -20.68 62.45 -11.82
CA ASP A 213 -19.89 63.20 -12.83
C ASP A 213 -18.65 63.90 -12.25
N LEU A 214 -18.81 64.51 -11.07
CA LEU A 214 -17.69 65.16 -10.37
C LEU A 214 -16.74 64.12 -9.80
N ARG A 215 -17.27 63.01 -9.26
CA ARG A 215 -16.45 61.90 -8.77
C ARG A 215 -15.54 61.37 -9.86
N LYS A 216 -16.10 61.09 -11.03
CA LYS A 216 -15.36 60.59 -12.19
C LYS A 216 -14.30 61.59 -12.65
N SER A 217 -14.66 62.87 -12.77
CA SER A 217 -13.72 63.92 -13.21
C SER A 217 -12.52 64.05 -12.26
N CYS A 218 -12.76 64.11 -10.95
CA CYS A 218 -11.71 64.20 -9.94
C CYS A 218 -10.86 62.91 -9.88
N LEU A 219 -11.48 61.72 -9.96
CA LEU A 219 -10.75 60.46 -9.99
C LEU A 219 -9.83 60.36 -11.21
N GLU A 220 -10.29 60.75 -12.39
CA GLU A 220 -9.46 60.76 -13.61
C GLU A 220 -8.27 61.72 -13.47
N GLU A 221 -8.50 62.92 -12.92
CA GLU A 221 -7.44 63.91 -12.67
C GLU A 221 -6.42 63.39 -11.65
N TRP A 222 -6.88 62.84 -10.53
CA TRP A 222 -6.01 62.32 -9.47
C TRP A 222 -5.24 61.08 -9.92
N THR A 223 -5.86 60.21 -10.72
CA THR A 223 -5.20 59.02 -11.29
C THR A 223 -4.07 59.43 -12.24
N LYS A 224 -4.32 60.41 -13.11
CA LYS A 224 -3.29 61.00 -13.99
C LYS A 224 -2.16 61.63 -13.17
N SER A 225 -2.49 62.38 -12.12
CA SER A 225 -1.51 63.03 -11.23
C SER A 225 -0.65 62.00 -10.48
N ALA A 226 -1.24 60.90 -10.03
CA ALA A 226 -0.53 59.80 -9.38
C ALA A 226 0.40 59.01 -10.33
N GLY A 227 0.26 59.20 -11.65
CA GLY A 227 0.99 58.46 -12.67
C GLY A 227 0.59 56.99 -12.72
N LEU A 228 -0.68 56.67 -12.42
CA LEU A 228 -1.24 55.34 -12.60
C LEU A 228 -1.96 55.28 -13.95
N ALA A 229 -1.80 54.18 -14.69
CA ALA A 229 -2.44 54.00 -16.00
C ALA A 229 -3.97 53.91 -15.88
N GLU A 230 -4.44 53.17 -14.88
CA GLU A 230 -5.85 53.00 -14.56
C GLU A 230 -6.01 52.79 -13.06
N PHE A 231 -7.07 53.35 -12.48
CA PHE A 231 -7.47 53.08 -11.10
C PHE A 231 -8.98 52.93 -11.05
N ASN A 232 -9.44 51.77 -10.62
CA ASN A 232 -10.86 51.51 -10.41
C ASN A 232 -11.11 51.22 -8.93
N LEU A 233 -11.70 52.20 -8.25
CA LEU A 233 -11.96 52.16 -6.81
C LEU A 233 -12.76 50.91 -6.41
N ARG A 234 -13.81 50.57 -7.17
CA ARG A 234 -14.73 49.49 -6.81
C ARG A 234 -14.02 48.14 -6.77
N ARG A 235 -13.13 47.88 -7.74
CA ARG A 235 -12.37 46.63 -7.84
C ARG A 235 -11.25 46.58 -6.82
N PHE A 236 -10.74 47.74 -6.42
CA PHE A 236 -9.69 47.85 -5.42
C PHE A 236 -10.21 47.63 -4.00
N LEU A 237 -11.38 48.17 -3.66
CA LEU A 237 -11.95 48.07 -2.31
C LEU A 237 -12.96 46.94 -2.13
N CYS A 238 -13.48 46.36 -3.22
CA CYS A 238 -14.56 45.39 -3.17
C CYS A 238 -14.35 44.27 -4.18
N THR A 239 -14.59 43.05 -3.74
CA THR A 239 -14.60 41.88 -4.61
C THR A 239 -15.91 41.80 -5.40
N GLU A 240 -15.90 41.10 -6.54
CA GLU A 240 -17.13 40.87 -7.32
C GLU A 240 -18.17 40.07 -6.50
N SER A 241 -17.71 39.18 -5.62
CA SER A 241 -18.58 38.41 -4.73
C SER A 241 -19.34 39.30 -3.74
N GLU A 242 -18.69 40.28 -3.13
CA GLU A 242 -19.33 41.24 -2.21
C GLU A 242 -20.37 42.11 -2.94
N GLN A 243 -20.07 42.58 -4.15
CA GLN A 243 -21.02 43.34 -4.97
C GLN A 243 -22.29 42.52 -5.29
N LEU A 244 -22.14 41.21 -5.54
CA LEU A 244 -23.26 40.30 -5.78
C LEU A 244 -24.10 40.08 -4.51
N ILE A 245 -23.46 39.99 -3.35
CA ILE A 245 -24.15 39.89 -2.05
C ILE A 245 -24.99 41.15 -1.82
N TRP A 246 -24.42 42.35 -1.98
CA TRP A 246 -25.16 43.60 -1.79
C TRP A 246 -26.35 43.73 -2.73
N LYS A 247 -26.18 43.31 -3.99
CA LYS A 247 -27.29 43.24 -4.95
C LYS A 247 -28.40 42.29 -4.48
N SER A 248 -28.03 41.12 -3.93
CA SER A 248 -29.01 40.16 -3.40
C SER A 248 -29.72 40.66 -2.14
N GLU A 249 -29.09 41.54 -1.38
CA GLU A 249 -29.64 42.21 -0.20
C GLU A 249 -30.50 43.44 -0.54
N GLY A 250 -30.62 43.79 -1.83
CA GLY A 250 -31.48 44.88 -2.30
C GLY A 250 -30.76 46.21 -2.56
N LEU A 251 -29.42 46.25 -2.55
CA LEU A 251 -28.69 47.43 -3.02
C LEU A 251 -28.88 47.60 -4.54
N PRO A 252 -29.21 48.80 -5.03
CA PRO A 252 -29.27 49.07 -6.46
C PRO A 252 -27.93 48.79 -7.15
N SER A 253 -27.99 48.31 -8.39
CA SER A 253 -26.81 47.88 -9.16
C SER A 253 -26.09 49.02 -9.89
N ASP A 254 -26.50 50.27 -9.67
CA ASP A 254 -25.84 51.43 -10.28
C ASP A 254 -24.50 51.75 -9.60
N ASP A 255 -23.63 52.43 -10.33
CA ASP A 255 -22.27 52.70 -9.88
C ASP A 255 -22.24 53.60 -8.63
N LEU A 256 -23.14 54.59 -8.55
CA LEU A 256 -23.23 55.48 -7.40
C LEU A 256 -23.60 54.71 -6.12
N SER A 257 -24.59 53.81 -6.19
CA SER A 257 -25.00 52.98 -5.05
C SER A 257 -23.87 52.08 -4.54
N ILE A 258 -23.10 51.49 -5.45
CA ILE A 258 -21.94 50.64 -5.09
C ILE A 258 -20.82 51.49 -4.45
N GLU A 259 -20.51 52.65 -5.03
CA GLU A 259 -19.54 53.59 -4.45
C GLU A 259 -19.97 54.06 -3.07
N ASN A 260 -21.25 54.39 -2.89
CA ASN A 260 -21.77 54.83 -1.61
C ASN A 260 -21.75 53.69 -0.56
N ALA A 261 -22.08 52.46 -0.96
CA ALA A 261 -21.96 51.29 -0.08
C ALA A 261 -20.52 51.11 0.43
N LEU A 262 -19.52 51.35 -0.42
CA LEU A 262 -18.11 51.32 -0.02
C LEU A 262 -17.79 52.38 1.03
N VAL A 263 -18.28 53.61 0.82
CA VAL A 263 -18.06 54.71 1.78
C VAL A 263 -18.74 54.40 3.11
N ILE A 264 -19.95 53.84 3.12
CA ILE A 264 -20.67 53.47 4.36
C ILE A 264 -19.86 52.44 5.16
N LEU A 265 -19.36 51.40 4.50
CA LEU A 265 -18.69 50.29 5.17
C LEU A 265 -17.26 50.62 5.62
N GLN A 266 -16.56 51.49 4.87
CA GLN A 266 -15.13 51.78 5.08
C GLN A 266 -14.88 53.09 5.85
N SER A 267 -15.87 53.95 6.03
CA SER A 267 -15.72 55.21 6.75
C SER A 267 -15.49 55.00 8.24
N ARG A 268 -14.52 55.76 8.79
CA ARG A 268 -14.24 55.79 10.23
C ARG A 268 -15.19 56.74 10.99
N VAL A 269 -15.54 57.83 10.31
CA VAL A 269 -16.47 58.87 10.77
C VAL A 269 -17.89 58.39 10.49
N CYS A 270 -18.86 58.85 11.30
CA CYS A 270 -20.25 58.42 11.16
C CYS A 270 -20.81 58.78 9.77
N PRO A 271 -21.37 57.81 9.01
CA PRO A 271 -22.07 58.09 7.76
C PRO A 271 -23.40 58.80 8.01
N PHE A 272 -23.66 59.86 7.26
CA PHE A 272 -24.97 60.49 7.15
C PHE A 272 -25.50 60.27 5.73
N LEU A 273 -26.50 59.39 5.66
CA LEU A 273 -27.19 58.94 4.46
C LEU A 273 -28.30 59.93 4.08
N ILE A 274 -28.19 60.52 2.89
CA ILE A 274 -29.29 61.23 2.23
C ILE A 274 -29.94 60.23 1.29
N ASP A 275 -31.04 59.62 1.74
CA ASP A 275 -31.72 58.51 1.06
C ASP A 275 -33.23 58.78 0.91
N PRO A 276 -33.64 59.58 -0.08
CA PRO A 276 -35.05 59.89 -0.32
C PRO A 276 -35.91 58.66 -0.66
N SER A 277 -35.32 57.62 -1.25
CA SER A 277 -36.02 56.39 -1.65
C SER A 277 -36.04 55.32 -0.56
N SER A 278 -35.32 55.52 0.55
CA SER A 278 -35.13 54.56 1.64
C SER A 278 -34.51 53.21 1.21
N GLN A 279 -33.98 53.10 -0.01
CA GLN A 279 -33.43 51.83 -0.51
C GLN A 279 -32.09 51.50 0.14
N ALA A 280 -31.22 52.49 0.30
CA ALA A 280 -29.91 52.31 0.91
C ALA A 280 -30.01 51.97 2.41
N THR A 281 -30.97 52.60 3.09
CA THR A 281 -31.24 52.32 4.51
C THR A 281 -31.81 50.94 4.74
N GLU A 282 -32.74 50.47 3.91
CA GLU A 282 -33.29 49.11 4.00
C GLU A 282 -32.24 48.05 3.63
N TRP A 283 -31.38 48.32 2.63
CA TRP A 283 -30.21 47.49 2.36
C TRP A 283 -29.30 47.40 3.58
N LEU A 284 -28.95 48.54 4.19
CA LEU A 284 -28.05 48.56 5.36
C LEU A 284 -28.63 47.79 6.55
N LYS A 285 -29.93 47.90 6.80
CA LYS A 285 -30.62 47.09 7.83
C LYS A 285 -30.56 45.60 7.53
N THR A 286 -30.70 45.22 6.26
CA THR A 286 -30.64 43.83 5.81
C THR A 286 -29.22 43.27 5.93
N HIS A 287 -28.23 44.04 5.49
CA HIS A 287 -26.81 43.69 5.57
C HIS A 287 -26.35 43.53 7.03
N LEU A 288 -26.86 44.37 7.94
CA LEU A 288 -26.53 44.34 9.36
C LEU A 288 -27.48 43.47 10.20
N LYS A 289 -28.37 42.69 9.58
CA LYS A 289 -29.43 41.94 10.27
C LYS A 289 -28.92 40.93 11.30
N ASP A 290 -27.78 40.30 11.02
CA ASP A 290 -27.16 39.33 11.92
C ASP A 290 -26.38 40.02 13.07
N SER A 291 -26.18 41.33 12.98
CA SER A 291 -25.59 42.14 14.05
C SER A 291 -26.65 42.65 15.03
N ARG A 292 -26.21 43.08 16.22
CA ARG A 292 -27.12 43.67 17.22
C ARG A 292 -27.50 45.09 16.79
N LEU A 293 -28.51 45.21 15.93
CA LEU A 293 -28.99 46.48 15.39
C LEU A 293 -30.19 47.03 16.17
N GLU A 294 -30.29 48.35 16.26
CA GLU A 294 -31.46 49.07 16.75
C GLU A 294 -31.74 50.25 15.82
N VAL A 295 -33.01 50.51 15.52
CA VAL A 295 -33.44 51.59 14.62
C VAL A 295 -34.40 52.48 15.39
N ILE A 296 -34.13 53.79 15.39
CA ILE A 296 -34.93 54.79 16.08
C ILE A 296 -35.16 56.00 15.17
N ASN A 297 -36.22 56.77 15.42
CA ASN A 297 -36.43 58.06 14.78
C ASN A 297 -35.94 59.20 15.66
N GLN A 298 -35.53 60.30 15.03
CA GLN A 298 -35.11 61.51 15.73
C GLN A 298 -36.20 62.09 16.65
N GLN A 299 -37.46 62.02 16.22
CA GLN A 299 -38.62 62.57 16.95
C GLN A 299 -39.18 61.63 18.02
N ASP A 300 -38.56 60.47 18.27
CA ASP A 300 -39.06 59.51 19.26
C ASP A 300 -38.86 60.03 20.69
N ASN A 301 -39.91 59.95 21.52
CA ASN A 301 -39.82 60.33 22.94
C ASN A 301 -38.73 59.56 23.72
N ASN A 302 -38.35 58.38 23.22
CA ASN A 302 -37.33 57.51 23.82
C ASN A 302 -35.95 57.68 23.18
N PHE A 303 -35.75 58.66 22.29
CA PHE A 303 -34.51 58.87 21.53
C PHE A 303 -33.26 58.85 22.42
N ILE A 304 -33.24 59.68 23.46
CA ILE A 304 -32.11 59.78 24.40
C ILE A 304 -31.90 58.44 25.10
N THR A 305 -32.95 57.84 25.66
CA THR A 305 -32.86 56.55 26.36
C THR A 305 -32.33 55.43 25.47
N ALA A 306 -32.79 55.33 24.22
CA ALA A 306 -32.33 54.33 23.27
C ALA A 306 -30.86 54.55 22.89
N LEU A 307 -30.45 55.80 22.66
CA LEU A 307 -29.06 56.17 22.40
C LEU A 307 -28.13 55.76 23.55
N GLU A 308 -28.52 56.07 24.79
CA GLU A 308 -27.76 55.71 25.99
C GLU A 308 -27.56 54.19 26.12
N LEU A 309 -28.62 53.42 25.87
CA LEU A 309 -28.57 51.95 25.93
C LEU A 309 -27.75 51.36 24.79
N ALA A 310 -27.88 51.90 23.57
CA ALA A 310 -27.13 51.44 22.42
C ALA A 310 -25.61 51.64 22.62
N VAL A 311 -25.21 52.81 23.12
CA VAL A 311 -23.80 53.12 23.44
C VAL A 311 -23.26 52.20 24.53
N ARG A 312 -24.02 51.97 25.60
CA ARG A 312 -23.61 51.10 26.71
C ARG A 312 -23.48 49.63 26.29
N PHE A 313 -24.42 49.13 25.49
CA PHE A 313 -24.46 47.73 25.08
C PHE A 313 -23.68 47.43 23.78
N GLY A 314 -23.10 48.45 23.14
CA GLY A 314 -22.36 48.27 21.89
C GLY A 314 -23.25 47.85 20.72
N LYS A 315 -24.52 48.27 20.71
CA LYS A 315 -25.43 47.98 19.59
C LYS A 315 -25.12 48.91 18.42
N THR A 316 -25.29 48.43 17.21
CA THR A 316 -25.28 49.28 16.02
C THR A 316 -26.59 50.06 15.97
N LEU A 317 -26.52 51.39 15.96
CA LEU A 317 -27.70 52.26 15.97
C LEU A 317 -27.88 52.96 14.62
N ILE A 318 -29.09 52.88 14.06
CA ILE A 318 -29.50 53.64 12.88
C ILE A 318 -30.55 54.67 13.32
N ILE A 319 -30.24 55.96 13.14
CA ILE A 319 -31.18 57.04 13.44
C ILE A 319 -31.80 57.52 12.13
N GLN A 320 -33.13 57.43 12.01
CA GLN A 320 -33.89 57.83 10.82
C GLN A 320 -34.56 59.20 11.02
N GLU A 321 -34.94 59.80 9.89
CA GLU A 321 -35.64 61.10 9.82
C GLU A 321 -34.86 62.23 10.53
N MET A 322 -33.54 62.26 10.30
CA MET A 322 -32.68 63.33 10.79
C MET A 322 -32.95 64.64 10.03
N ASP A 323 -33.50 65.65 10.71
CA ASP A 323 -33.66 67.01 10.18
C ASP A 323 -32.33 67.78 10.14
N GLY A 324 -31.38 67.38 11.00
CA GLY A 324 -30.04 67.93 11.15
C GLY A 324 -29.25 67.17 12.21
N VAL A 325 -27.99 67.52 12.44
CA VAL A 325 -27.17 66.87 13.49
C VAL A 325 -27.50 67.45 14.85
N GLU A 326 -28.10 66.63 15.71
CA GLU A 326 -28.45 67.01 17.09
C GLU A 326 -27.21 67.35 17.94
N PRO A 327 -27.26 68.42 18.75
CA PRO A 327 -26.17 68.79 19.66
C PRO A 327 -25.74 67.65 20.61
N VAL A 328 -26.67 66.80 21.02
CA VAL A 328 -26.40 65.67 21.93
C VAL A 328 -25.48 64.60 21.31
N LEU A 329 -25.39 64.55 19.98
CA LEU A 329 -24.56 63.58 19.25
C LEU A 329 -23.12 64.04 19.07
N TYR A 330 -22.81 65.34 19.25
CA TYR A 330 -21.47 65.86 18.98
C TYR A 330 -20.35 65.16 19.77
N PRO A 331 -20.48 64.88 21.08
CA PRO A 331 -19.45 64.16 21.82
C PRO A 331 -19.21 62.74 21.28
N LEU A 332 -20.25 62.06 20.78
CA LEU A 332 -20.15 60.75 20.17
C LEU A 332 -19.49 60.80 18.79
N LEU A 333 -19.89 61.77 17.96
CA LEU A 333 -19.37 61.96 16.61
C LEU A 333 -17.89 62.37 16.61
N ARG A 334 -17.49 63.25 17.54
CA ARG A 334 -16.10 63.67 17.73
C ARG A 334 -15.21 62.61 18.39
N ARG A 335 -15.82 61.57 18.98
CA ARG A 335 -15.13 60.60 19.85
C ARG A 335 -14.46 61.30 21.03
N ASP A 336 -15.19 62.20 21.69
CA ASP A 336 -14.77 62.90 22.91
C ASP A 336 -14.80 61.94 24.12
N LEU A 337 -13.95 60.92 24.07
CA LEU A 337 -13.86 59.83 25.04
C LEU A 337 -12.90 60.20 26.16
N VAL A 338 -13.37 60.07 27.40
CA VAL A 338 -12.55 60.26 28.60
C VAL A 338 -12.15 58.89 29.14
N ALA A 339 -10.85 58.67 29.33
CA ALA A 339 -10.36 57.43 29.93
C ALA A 339 -10.68 57.38 31.43
N GLN A 340 -11.40 56.35 31.87
CA GLN A 340 -11.66 56.02 33.26
C GLN A 340 -11.14 54.61 33.56
N GLY A 341 -9.87 54.55 33.98
CA GLY A 341 -9.18 53.27 34.16
C GLY A 341 -9.02 52.53 32.83
N PRO A 342 -9.47 51.27 32.69
CA PRO A 342 -9.39 50.51 31.45
C PRO A 342 -10.56 50.78 30.48
N ARG A 343 -11.53 51.61 30.85
CA ARG A 343 -12.73 51.90 30.04
C ARG A 343 -12.72 53.33 29.53
N TYR A 344 -13.43 53.55 28.44
CA TYR A 344 -13.76 54.89 27.96
C TYR A 344 -15.18 55.25 28.37
N VAL A 345 -15.39 56.51 28.74
CA VAL A 345 -16.72 57.07 28.96
C VAL A 345 -16.95 58.26 28.04
N VAL A 346 -18.20 58.50 27.68
CA VAL A 346 -18.63 59.61 26.83
C VAL A 346 -19.79 60.36 27.50
N GLN A 347 -19.83 61.67 27.30
CA GLN A 347 -20.91 62.51 27.80
C GLN A 347 -22.05 62.56 26.78
N ILE A 348 -23.27 62.22 27.22
CA ILE A 348 -24.50 62.29 26.42
C ILE A 348 -25.50 63.12 27.24
N GLY A 349 -25.71 64.37 26.82
CA GLY A 349 -26.45 65.36 27.61
C GLY A 349 -25.80 65.55 28.99
N ASP A 350 -26.58 65.32 30.05
CA ASP A 350 -26.12 65.45 31.44
C ASP A 350 -25.52 64.16 32.02
N LYS A 351 -25.51 63.06 31.25
CA LYS A 351 -25.07 61.75 31.73
C LYS A 351 -23.70 61.36 31.18
N ILE A 352 -22.91 60.70 32.02
CA ILE A 352 -21.65 60.05 31.63
C ILE A 352 -21.92 58.56 31.48
N ILE A 353 -21.58 58.00 30.33
CA ILE A 353 -21.92 56.63 29.95
C ILE A 353 -20.67 55.88 29.49
N ASP A 354 -20.53 54.64 29.95
CA ASP A 354 -19.52 53.70 29.47
C ASP A 354 -19.66 53.52 27.95
N TYR A 355 -18.62 53.90 27.21
CA TYR A 355 -18.54 53.77 25.77
C TYR A 355 -18.07 52.36 25.42
N ASN A 356 -18.94 51.58 24.78
CA ASN A 356 -18.56 50.28 24.24
C ASN A 356 -17.89 50.44 22.87
N GLU A 357 -16.71 49.86 22.69
CA GLU A 357 -15.94 49.95 21.44
C GLU A 357 -16.62 49.29 20.23
N GLU A 358 -17.54 48.34 20.46
CA GLU A 358 -18.35 47.71 19.40
C GLU A 358 -19.43 48.65 18.85
N PHE A 359 -19.73 49.77 19.52
CA PHE A 359 -20.78 50.70 19.12
C PHE A 359 -20.49 51.35 17.75
N ARG A 360 -21.45 51.23 16.84
CA ARG A 360 -21.47 51.91 15.53
C ARG A 360 -22.75 52.72 15.36
N LEU A 361 -22.64 53.86 14.70
CA LEU A 361 -23.74 54.79 14.47
C LEU A 361 -23.86 55.10 12.98
N PHE A 362 -25.09 55.08 12.47
CA PHE A 362 -25.46 55.52 11.13
C PHE A 362 -26.62 56.51 11.22
N LEU A 363 -26.54 57.60 10.47
CA LEU A 363 -27.59 58.62 10.41
C LEU A 363 -28.24 58.58 9.03
N SER A 364 -29.55 58.80 8.98
CA SER A 364 -30.27 58.87 7.71
C SER A 364 -31.35 59.95 7.71
N THR A 365 -31.54 60.55 6.54
CA THR A 365 -32.63 61.47 6.25
C THR A 365 -33.27 61.16 4.90
N ARG A 366 -34.57 61.41 4.78
CA ARG A 366 -35.29 61.40 3.50
C ARG A 366 -35.27 62.77 2.82
N ASN A 367 -34.90 63.83 3.55
CA ASN A 367 -34.79 65.17 2.99
C ASN A 367 -33.56 65.22 2.05
N PRO A 368 -33.73 65.47 0.74
CA PRO A 368 -32.61 65.51 -0.21
C PRO A 368 -31.62 66.65 0.04
N ASN A 369 -32.04 67.70 0.77
CA ASN A 369 -31.19 68.83 1.13
C ASN A 369 -31.26 69.07 2.65
N PRO A 370 -30.62 68.20 3.47
CA PRO A 370 -30.59 68.41 4.91
C PRO A 370 -29.72 69.62 5.26
N PHE A 371 -30.03 70.27 6.37
CA PHE A 371 -29.18 71.33 6.90
C PHE A 371 -28.06 70.71 7.73
N ILE A 372 -26.84 70.70 7.18
CA ILE A 372 -25.64 70.25 7.88
C ILE A 372 -24.73 71.47 8.07
N PRO A 373 -24.55 71.96 9.31
CA PRO A 373 -23.67 73.09 9.55
C PRO A 373 -22.19 72.68 9.34
N PRO A 374 -21.28 73.63 8.99
CA PRO A 374 -19.88 73.32 8.67
C PRO A 374 -19.11 72.60 9.78
N ASP A 375 -19.48 72.83 11.04
CA ASP A 375 -18.93 72.12 12.19
C ASP A 375 -19.34 70.64 12.21
N ALA A 376 -20.60 70.33 11.91
CA ALA A 376 -21.09 68.96 11.74
C ALA A 376 -20.47 68.27 10.51
N ALA A 377 -20.35 68.99 9.39
CA ALA A 377 -19.78 68.45 8.15
C ALA A 377 -18.31 67.98 8.32
N SER A 378 -17.58 68.55 9.28
CA SER A 378 -16.20 68.13 9.59
C SER A 378 -16.10 66.82 10.39
N ILE A 379 -17.20 66.40 11.03
CA ILE A 379 -17.25 65.25 11.96
C ILE A 379 -18.24 64.17 11.51
N VAL A 380 -18.78 64.31 10.31
CA VAL A 380 -19.74 63.39 9.69
C VAL A 380 -19.35 63.20 8.22
N THR A 381 -19.51 61.99 7.69
CA THR A 381 -19.34 61.73 6.26
C THR A 381 -20.70 61.79 5.57
N GLU A 382 -20.96 62.87 4.83
CA GLU A 382 -22.17 63.02 4.03
C GLU A 382 -22.14 62.10 2.81
N ILE A 383 -23.21 61.34 2.59
CA ILE A 383 -23.35 60.37 1.49
C ILE A 383 -24.71 60.58 0.82
N ASN A 384 -24.69 60.82 -0.49
CA ASN A 384 -25.89 61.15 -1.25
C ASN A 384 -26.34 60.00 -2.17
N PHE A 385 -27.51 59.42 -1.89
CA PHE A 385 -28.18 58.38 -2.69
C PHE A 385 -29.25 58.92 -3.65
N THR A 386 -29.25 60.23 -3.92
CA THR A 386 -30.17 60.82 -4.90
C THR A 386 -29.98 60.15 -6.27
N THR A 387 -31.06 59.61 -6.82
CA THR A 387 -31.00 58.79 -8.02
C THR A 387 -30.51 59.61 -9.22
N THR A 388 -29.42 59.17 -9.84
CA THR A 388 -28.88 59.80 -11.06
C THR A 388 -29.66 59.34 -12.28
N ARG A 389 -29.58 60.09 -13.39
CA ARG A 389 -30.20 59.69 -14.67
C ARG A 389 -29.68 58.34 -15.16
N SER A 390 -28.41 58.04 -14.90
CA SER A 390 -27.77 56.75 -15.22
C SER A 390 -28.35 55.62 -14.38
N GLY A 391 -28.48 55.83 -13.06
CA GLY A 391 -29.10 54.86 -12.15
C GLY A 391 -30.57 54.57 -12.47
N LEU A 392 -31.36 55.61 -12.77
CA LEU A 392 -32.76 55.47 -13.18
C LEU A 392 -32.91 54.65 -14.48
N ARG A 393 -32.04 54.87 -15.47
CA ARG A 393 -32.06 54.07 -16.71
C ARG A 393 -31.76 52.60 -16.43
N GLY A 394 -30.79 52.31 -15.56
CA GLY A 394 -30.46 50.94 -15.18
C GLY A 394 -31.62 50.23 -14.49
N GLN A 395 -32.27 50.89 -13.53
CA GLN A 395 -33.40 50.34 -12.78
C GLN A 395 -34.61 50.04 -13.67
N VAL A 396 -34.99 50.98 -14.55
CA VAL A 396 -36.11 50.77 -15.50
C VAL A 396 -35.81 49.61 -16.46
N TYR A 397 -34.56 49.47 -16.91
CA TYR A 397 -34.18 48.39 -17.81
C TYR A 397 -34.23 47.01 -17.13
N THR A 398 -33.86 46.93 -15.84
CA THR A 398 -33.96 45.69 -15.06
C THR A 398 -35.40 45.33 -14.70
N ASP A 399 -36.26 46.31 -14.43
CA ASP A 399 -37.68 46.09 -14.13
C ASP A 399 -38.47 45.66 -15.38
N ASP A 400 -38.07 46.10 -16.58
CA ASP A 400 -38.67 45.66 -17.85
C ASP A 400 -38.29 44.22 -18.26
N HIS A 401 -37.30 43.60 -17.60
CA HIS A 401 -36.77 42.26 -17.92
C HIS A 401 -37.01 41.21 -16.83
N ASN A 402 -37.70 41.56 -15.74
CA ASN A 402 -38.25 40.64 -14.74
C ASN A 402 -39.77 40.57 -14.88
#